data_AF-A0A920S0Y9-F1
#
_entry.id   AF-A0A920S0Y9-F1
#
_cell.length_a   1.000
_cell.length_b   1.000
_cell.length_c   1.000
_cell.angle_alpha   90.00
_cell.angle_beta   90.00
_cell.angle_gamma   90.00
#
_symmetry.space_group_name_H-M   'P 1'
#
loop_
_entity.id
_entity.type
_entity.pdbx_description
1 polymer ?
#
loop_
_entity_poly.entity_id
_entity_poly.type
_entity_poly.pdbx_seq_one_letter_code
_entity_poly.pdbx_strand_id
1 'polypeptide(L)' 'MGTSENIEDWCDKKVGKNLKSLEYGKKLVHGFSHFDLEINPIFIKINKPIKKQRNQKKFTTQEISELGVPKPGLKQLLKD' A
#
# COMPACT_ATOMS: atom_id res chain seq x y z
N MET A 1 18.84 -2.50 -15.20
CA MET A 1 18.57 -1.11 -14.82
C MET A 1 17.07 -0.99 -14.63
N GLY A 2 16.61 -1.14 -13.39
CA GLY A 2 15.18 -1.09 -13.08
C GLY A 2 14.66 0.30 -13.39
N THR A 3 13.60 0.39 -14.18
CA THR A 3 12.83 1.62 -14.38
C THR A 3 12.41 2.12 -13.00
N SER A 4 13.15 3.08 -12.45
CA SER A 4 12.75 3.85 -11.28
C SER A 4 11.63 4.79 -11.72
N GLU A 5 10.46 4.22 -12.02
CA GLU A 5 9.26 5.02 -12.21
C GLU A 5 9.06 5.80 -10.91
N ASN A 6 9.04 7.12 -11.00
CA ASN A 6 8.83 7.98 -9.84
C ASN A 6 7.50 7.55 -9.21
N ILE A 7 7.50 7.33 -7.89
CA ILE A 7 6.33 6.87 -7.14
C ILE A 7 5.14 7.81 -7.35
N GLU A 8 5.39 9.12 -7.46
CA GLU A 8 4.36 10.11 -7.74
C GLU A 8 3.73 9.90 -9.13
N ASP A 9 4.55 9.57 -10.14
CA ASP A 9 4.11 9.26 -11.50
C ASP A 9 3.32 7.94 -11.55
N TRP A 10 3.77 6.92 -10.82
CA TRP A 10 3.02 5.67 -10.65
C TRP A 10 1.67 5.91 -9.97
N CYS A 11 1.65 6.73 -8.91
CA CYS A 11 0.42 7.12 -8.23
C CYS A 11 -0.52 7.85 -9.19
N ASP A 12 -0.06 8.83 -9.96
CA ASP A 12 -0.89 9.52 -10.95
C ASP A 12 -1.50 8.55 -11.96
N LYS A 13 -0.72 7.59 -12.48
CA LYS A 13 -1.20 6.54 -13.39
C LYS A 13 -2.25 5.62 -12.77
N LYS A 14 -2.15 5.31 -11.48
CA LYS A 14 -3.01 4.31 -10.81
C LYS A 14 -4.24 4.91 -10.13
N VAL A 15 -4.09 6.08 -9.51
CA VAL A 15 -5.16 6.77 -8.79
C VAL A 15 -5.74 7.97 -9.55
N GLY A 16 -5.15 8.33 -10.69
CA GLY A 16 -5.44 9.57 -11.40
C GLY A 16 -4.87 10.78 -10.66
N LYS A 17 -5.04 11.99 -11.22
CA LYS A 17 -4.74 13.31 -10.60
C LYS A 17 -5.56 13.61 -9.33
N ASN A 18 -5.87 12.61 -8.52
CA ASN A 18 -6.66 12.65 -7.30
C ASN A 18 -5.80 12.47 -6.05
N LEU A 19 -4.47 12.34 -6.19
CA LEU A 19 -3.54 12.28 -5.06
C LEU A 19 -3.59 13.60 -4.28
N LYS A 20 -3.87 13.51 -2.98
CA LYS A 20 -3.88 14.64 -2.04
C LYS A 20 -2.55 14.78 -1.32
N SER A 21 -2.03 13.67 -0.84
CA SER A 21 -0.76 13.60 -0.13
C SER A 21 -0.17 12.20 -0.25
N LEU A 22 1.15 12.13 -0.10
CA LEU A 22 1.92 10.90 -0.11
C LEU A 22 2.84 10.90 1.11
N GLU A 23 2.84 9.81 1.85
CA GLU A 23 3.63 9.62 3.07
C GLU A 23 4.35 8.27 2.99
N TYR A 24 5.65 8.27 3.30
CA TYR A 24 6.44 7.05 3.35
C TYR A 24 6.31 6.41 4.72
N GLY A 25 5.86 5.17 4.75
CA GLY A 25 5.77 4.41 5.99
C GLY A 25 7.10 3.82 6.41
N LYS A 26 7.13 3.27 7.63
CA LYS A 26 8.31 2.55 8.13
C LYS A 26 8.57 1.31 7.27
N LYS A 27 9.82 1.13 6.89
CA LYS A 27 10.31 -0.08 6.23
C LYS A 27 10.01 -1.30 7.09
N LEU A 28 9.42 -2.33 6.49
CA LEU A 28 9.15 -3.62 7.12
C LEU A 28 10.05 -4.67 6.49
N VAL A 29 10.72 -5.45 7.33
CA VAL A 29 11.53 -6.58 6.90
C VAL A 29 11.01 -7.83 7.60
N HIS A 30 10.79 -8.88 6.83
CA HIS A 30 10.37 -10.18 7.37
C HIS A 30 11.08 -11.31 6.65
N GLY A 31 11.80 -12.12 7.43
CA GLY A 31 12.42 -13.33 6.93
C GLY A 31 11.42 -14.46 6.80
N PHE A 32 11.29 -15.01 5.61
CA PHE A 32 10.68 -16.31 5.34
C PHE A 32 11.77 -17.37 5.27
N SER A 33 11.40 -18.65 5.37
CA SER A 33 12.37 -19.77 5.39
C SER A 33 13.28 -19.85 4.16
N HIS A 34 12.91 -19.21 3.04
CA HIS A 34 13.64 -19.28 1.78
C HIS A 34 14.06 -17.90 1.23
N PHE A 35 13.62 -16.80 1.82
CA PHE A 35 13.94 -15.45 1.37
C PHE A 35 13.56 -14.39 2.41
N ASP A 36 14.18 -13.23 2.33
CA ASP A 36 13.75 -12.04 3.08
C ASP A 36 12.83 -11.17 2.25
N LEU A 37 11.68 -10.80 2.81
CA LEU A 37 10.77 -9.84 2.24
C LEU A 37 11.01 -8.46 2.85
N GLU A 38 11.46 -7.54 2.03
CA GLU A 38 11.55 -6.13 2.36
C GLU A 38 10.40 -5.35 1.72
N ILE A 39 9.64 -4.63 2.54
CA ILE A 39 8.50 -3.81 2.12
C ILE A 39 8.77 -2.36 2.52
N ASN A 40 8.73 -1.46 1.54
CA ASN A 40 8.78 -0.01 1.74
C ASN A 40 7.37 0.56 1.49
N PRO A 41 6.51 0.64 2.53
CA PRO A 41 5.12 1.02 2.36
C PRO A 41 4.97 2.50 2.02
N ILE A 42 3.95 2.80 1.22
CA ILE A 42 3.62 4.15 0.79
C ILE A 42 2.13 4.35 1.08
N PHE A 43 1.83 5.36 1.88
CA PHE A 43 0.47 5.75 2.20
C PHE A 43 0.07 6.93 1.32
N ILE A 44 -1.07 6.81 0.65
CA ILE A 44 -1.61 7.86 -0.19
C ILE A 44 -2.98 8.27 0.32
N LYS A 45 -3.22 9.59 0.37
CA LYS A 45 -4.56 10.15 0.58
C LYS A 45 -5.10 10.58 -0.78
N ILE A 46 -6.36 10.26 -1.05
CA ILE A 46 -7.03 10.57 -2.32
C ILE A 46 -8.24 11.45 -2.06
N ASN A 47 -8.49 12.42 -2.95
CA ASN A 47 -9.62 13.35 -2.83
C ASN A 47 -10.92 12.81 -3.42
N LYS A 48 -10.82 11.83 -4.34
CA LYS A 48 -11.96 11.25 -5.03
C LYS A 48 -11.87 9.73 -5.02
N PRO A 49 -13.01 9.01 -5.00
CA PRO A 49 -13.00 7.56 -5.11
C PRO A 49 -12.34 7.11 -6.42
N ILE A 50 -11.38 6.19 -6.33
CA ILE A 50 -10.76 5.60 -7.52
C ILE A 50 -11.73 4.58 -8.14
N LYS A 51 -11.68 4.46 -9.47
CA LYS A 51 -12.39 3.41 -10.22
C LYS A 51 -11.87 2.04 -9.78
N LYS A 52 -12.77 1.19 -9.28
CA LYS A 52 -12.45 -0.15 -8.78
C LYS A 52 -11.87 -1.01 -9.93
N GLN A 53 -10.65 -1.51 -9.77
CA GLN A 53 -10.09 -2.49 -10.71
C GLN A 53 -10.48 -3.92 -10.34
N ARG A 54 -10.29 -4.86 -11.27
CA ARG A 54 -10.48 -6.30 -11.02
C ARG A 54 -9.56 -6.71 -9.85
N ASN A 55 -10.12 -7.46 -8.89
CA ASN A 55 -9.45 -7.91 -7.66
C ASN A 55 -9.11 -6.82 -6.61
N GLN A 56 -9.70 -5.63 -6.69
CA GLN A 56 -9.62 -4.62 -5.62
C GLN A 56 -10.90 -4.60 -4.79
N LYS A 57 -10.78 -4.51 -3.46
CA LYS A 57 -11.91 -4.31 -2.54
C LYS A 57 -11.59 -3.16 -1.58
N LYS A 58 -12.60 -2.35 -1.29
CA LYS A 58 -12.50 -1.25 -0.33
C LYS A 58 -12.90 -1.80 1.04
N PHE A 59 -12.16 -1.43 2.06
CA PHE A 59 -12.41 -1.80 3.44
C PHE A 59 -12.29 -0.55 4.29
N THR A 60 -13.11 -0.46 5.32
CA THR A 60 -12.93 0.45 6.45
C THR A 60 -11.83 -0.09 7.37
N THR A 61 -11.29 0.77 8.24
CA THR A 61 -10.28 0.37 9.24
C THR A 61 -10.78 -0.73 10.17
N GLN A 62 -12.08 -0.73 10.48
CA GLN A 62 -12.73 -1.77 11.29
C GLN A 62 -12.71 -3.12 10.55
N GLU A 63 -13.17 -3.15 9.28
CA GLU A 63 -13.18 -4.38 8.47
C GLU A 63 -11.77 -4.96 8.26
N ILE A 64 -10.74 -4.12 8.15
CA ILE A 64 -9.34 -4.59 7.99
C ILE A 64 -8.87 -5.38 9.21
N SER A 65 -9.32 -5.00 10.40
CA SER A 65 -8.95 -5.68 11.64
C SER A 65 -9.45 -7.13 11.67
N GLU A 66 -10.53 -7.40 10.95
CA GLU A 66 -11.16 -8.73 10.83
C GLU A 66 -10.54 -9.57 9.69
N LEU A 67 -9.75 -8.98 8.79
CA LEU A 67 -9.12 -9.72 7.70
C LEU A 67 -7.97 -10.62 8.17
N GLY A 68 -7.92 -11.85 7.64
CA GLY A 68 -6.80 -12.77 7.81
C GLY A 68 -5.62 -12.43 6.90
N VAL A 69 -4.94 -11.30 7.15
CA VAL A 69 -3.76 -10.90 6.36
C VAL A 69 -2.48 -11.58 6.88
N PRO A 70 -1.61 -12.12 5.99
CA PRO A 70 -0.33 -12.73 6.38
C PRO A 70 0.65 -11.69 6.93
N LYS A 71 1.62 -12.09 7.75
CA LYS A 71 2.72 -11.21 8.21
C LYS A 71 3.82 -11.11 7.14
N PRO A 72 4.52 -9.96 6.97
CA PRO A 72 4.26 -8.65 7.59
C PRO A 72 3.09 -7.97 6.85
N GLY A 73 1.92 -7.99 7.47
CA GLY A 73 0.65 -7.69 6.81
C GLY A 73 0.21 -6.26 6.99
N LEU A 74 -0.92 -5.93 6.36
CA LEU A 74 -1.58 -4.63 6.49
C LEU A 74 -1.83 -4.23 7.95
N LYS A 75 -2.07 -5.20 8.84
CA LYS A 75 -2.25 -4.96 10.30
C LYS A 75 -1.00 -4.40 10.99
N GLN A 76 0.19 -4.65 10.47
CA GLN A 76 1.42 -4.08 11.02
C GLN A 76 1.69 -2.67 10.47
N LEU A 77 1.18 -2.38 9.28
CA LEU A 77 1.24 -1.07 8.64
C LEU A 77 0.27 -0.04 9.23
N LEU A 78 -0.83 -0.48 9.84
CA LEU A 78 -1.90 0.39 10.36
C LEU A 78 -1.86 0.56 11.88
N LYS A 79 -0.77 0.15 12.55
CA LYS A 79 -0.61 0.21 14.02
C LYS A 79 0.14 1.45 14.52
N ASP A 80 0.51 2.36 13.62
CA ASP A 80 1.05 3.69 13.96
C ASP A 80 -0.07 4.73 14.06
#